data_AF-A0A0S3PSE3-F1
#
_entry.id   AF-A0A0S3PSE3-F1
#
_cell.length_a   1.000
_cell.length_b   1.000
_cell.length_c   1.000
_cell.angle_alpha   90.00
_cell.angle_beta   90.00
_cell.angle_gamma   90.00
#
_symmetry.space_group_name_H-M   'P 1'
#
loop_
_entity.id
_entity.type
_entity.pdbx_description
1 polymer ?
#
loop_
_entity_poly.entity_id
_entity_poly.type
_entity_poly.pdbx_seq_one_letter_code
_entity_poly.pdbx_strand_id
1 'polypeptide(L)'
;MKDITCVEDLRLLAKRRVPRMFFEYADHGSYTEDTLRANRDDLQKIKLRQRVFLDVDKRSTETTVLGEKLSSPIILAPTGLTGMQHADGEILACRAAHNAGTQFTLSTMSICSIEAVAAANPKPFWFQLYVMRDRDFIKALIKRALDAKCSALMVTADLVVTGQRHRDIKNGLTVPPQMKIANLIDIATKPAWAWKILQTKNRSFGNLVGHVKGMDDVGSLGHWVASQFDPTLSWKDLEWIRDQWPGKLILKGILDIEDARIAAKIGCDGIVVSNHGGRQLDGAPSSISALPRIADAIGSETEILFDGGVRTGQDVFRALALGAKAALIGRAFLYGLGAGGEAGVTTCLDVMRKELDITMALAGCTTISDIGPQVLADYGRNSA
;
A
#
# COMPACT_ATOMS: atom_id res chain seq x y z
N MET A 1 19.45 11.49 -7.65
CA MET A 1 19.20 10.82 -6.36
C MET A 1 20.53 10.36 -5.79
N LYS A 2 21.47 11.29 -5.57
CA LYS A 2 22.82 10.94 -5.09
C LYS A 2 22.76 10.78 -3.57
N ASP A 3 23.51 9.82 -3.04
CA ASP A 3 23.67 9.56 -1.59
C ASP A 3 22.38 9.16 -0.84
N ILE A 4 21.45 8.48 -1.52
CA ILE A 4 20.30 7.83 -0.86
C ILE A 4 20.71 6.41 -0.48
N THR A 5 20.71 6.14 0.82
CA THR A 5 21.12 4.85 1.37
C THR A 5 19.96 4.06 1.96
N CYS A 6 18.91 4.75 2.40
CA CYS A 6 17.74 4.13 3.02
C CYS A 6 16.44 4.90 2.69
N VAL A 7 15.30 4.30 3.04
CA VAL A 7 13.98 4.94 2.87
C VAL A 7 13.81 6.18 3.74
N GLU A 8 14.54 6.32 4.85
CA GLU A 8 14.46 7.52 5.69
C GLU A 8 15.07 8.75 4.98
N ASP A 9 16.13 8.59 4.20
CA ASP A 9 16.69 9.68 3.38
C ASP A 9 15.65 10.22 2.40
N LEU A 10 14.86 9.31 1.80
CA LEU A 10 13.73 9.67 0.93
C LEU A 10 12.65 10.41 1.72
N ARG A 11 12.34 9.97 2.93
CA ARG A 11 11.33 10.63 3.79
C ARG A 11 11.74 12.07 4.11
N LEU A 12 13.00 12.29 4.47
CA LEU A 12 13.52 13.62 4.76
C LEU A 12 13.52 14.54 3.53
N LEU A 13 13.82 13.99 2.35
CA LEU A 13 13.71 14.73 1.09
C LEU A 13 12.26 15.06 0.72
N ALA A 14 11.34 14.10 0.87
CA ALA A 14 9.92 14.32 0.65
C ALA A 14 9.38 15.42 1.57
N LYS A 15 9.73 15.39 2.86
CA LYS A 15 9.35 16.43 3.83
C LYS A 15 9.79 17.83 3.41
N ARG A 16 10.94 17.94 2.72
CA ARG A 16 11.45 19.22 2.21
C ARG A 16 10.75 19.68 0.94
N ARG A 17 10.28 18.75 0.10
CA ARG A 17 9.81 19.02 -1.28
C ARG A 17 8.30 19.06 -1.44
N VAL A 18 7.58 18.31 -0.61
CA VAL A 18 6.12 18.22 -0.62
C VAL A 18 5.54 19.24 0.35
N PRO A 19 4.43 19.92 0.01
CA PRO A 19 3.72 20.76 0.97
C PRO A 19 3.32 19.96 2.22
N ARG A 20 3.50 20.57 3.38
CA ARG A 20 3.32 19.98 4.71
C ARG A 20 2.00 19.26 4.87
N MET A 21 0.91 19.80 4.36
CA MET A 21 -0.42 19.16 4.44
C MET A 21 -0.46 17.79 3.74
N PHE A 22 0.21 17.63 2.60
CA PHE A 22 0.23 16.38 1.85
C PHE A 22 1.31 15.43 2.38
N PHE A 23 2.46 15.96 2.81
CA PHE A 23 3.47 15.16 3.48
C PHE A 23 2.91 14.54 4.77
N GLU A 24 2.31 15.36 5.65
CA GLU A 24 1.75 14.88 6.91
C GLU A 24 0.54 13.94 6.70
N TYR A 25 -0.26 14.13 5.65
CA TYR A 25 -1.28 13.16 5.26
C TYR A 25 -0.72 11.75 5.05
N ALA A 26 0.44 11.66 4.38
CA ALA A 26 1.10 10.39 4.13
C ALA A 26 1.84 9.87 5.37
N ASP A 27 2.52 10.75 6.12
CA ASP A 27 3.43 10.36 7.20
C ASP A 27 2.70 9.86 8.46
N HIS A 28 1.51 10.38 8.74
CA HIS A 28 0.82 10.21 10.03
C HIS A 28 -0.27 9.14 10.05
N GLY A 29 -0.76 8.85 11.26
CA GLY A 29 -1.76 7.82 11.60
C GLY A 29 -3.03 8.40 12.18
N SER A 30 -3.85 7.53 12.76
CA SER A 30 -5.04 7.94 13.51
C SER A 30 -4.73 8.24 14.96
N TYR A 31 -5.56 9.09 15.58
CA TYR A 31 -5.59 9.36 17.02
C TYR A 31 -4.20 9.65 17.66
N THR A 32 -3.72 8.79 18.56
CA THR A 32 -2.44 8.90 19.29
C THR A 32 -1.28 8.28 18.51
N GLU A 33 -1.57 7.62 17.39
CA GLU A 33 -0.65 6.95 16.49
C GLU A 33 0.11 5.78 17.13
N ASP A 34 -0.52 5.11 18.10
CA ASP A 34 0.04 3.96 18.80
C ASP A 34 0.24 2.78 17.86
N THR A 35 -0.78 2.41 17.09
CA THR A 35 -0.71 1.33 16.09
C THR A 35 0.29 1.66 14.97
N LEU A 36 0.42 2.95 14.60
CA LEU A 36 1.42 3.39 13.63
C LEU A 36 2.85 3.11 14.11
N ARG A 37 3.15 3.41 15.38
CA ARG A 37 4.46 3.14 16.00
C ARG A 37 4.67 1.64 16.20
N ALA A 38 3.67 0.94 16.73
CA ALA A 38 3.73 -0.51 16.94
C ALA A 38 4.05 -1.29 15.65
N ASN A 39 3.50 -0.86 14.51
CA ASN A 39 3.83 -1.44 13.20
C ASN A 39 5.34 -1.44 12.88
N ARG A 40 6.10 -0.45 13.37
CA ARG A 40 7.55 -0.39 13.21
C ARG A 40 8.27 -1.14 14.31
N ASP A 41 7.89 -0.87 15.55
CA ASP A 41 8.60 -1.38 16.72
C ASP A 41 8.54 -2.91 16.77
N ASP A 42 7.39 -3.51 16.43
CA ASP A 42 7.23 -4.96 16.46
C ASP A 42 8.00 -5.67 15.35
N LEU A 43 8.13 -5.06 14.16
CA LEU A 43 9.03 -5.56 13.12
C LEU A 43 10.48 -5.58 13.64
N GLN A 44 10.92 -4.54 14.34
CA GLN A 44 12.30 -4.42 14.83
C GLN A 44 12.62 -5.37 16.00
N LYS A 45 11.61 -5.79 16.76
CA LYS A 45 11.76 -6.79 17.83
C LYS A 45 12.14 -8.16 17.28
N ILE A 46 11.66 -8.52 16.09
CA ILE A 46 11.99 -9.79 15.44
C ILE A 46 13.44 -9.78 14.96
N LYS A 47 14.28 -10.61 15.58
CA LYS A 47 15.72 -10.71 15.25
C LYS A 47 15.96 -11.80 14.21
N LEU A 48 16.91 -11.53 13.32
CA LEU A 48 17.30 -12.44 12.25
C LEU A 48 18.41 -13.37 12.72
N ARG A 49 18.39 -14.61 12.26
CA ARG A 49 19.43 -15.60 12.50
C ARG A 49 20.48 -15.51 11.40
N GLN A 50 21.66 -15.04 11.75
CA GLN A 50 22.81 -15.06 10.85
C GLN A 50 23.30 -16.50 10.64
N ARG A 51 23.72 -16.83 9.42
CA ARG A 51 24.39 -18.10 9.09
C ARG A 51 25.74 -17.81 8.40
N VAL A 52 26.72 -18.66 8.65
CA VAL A 52 28.09 -18.52 8.15
C VAL A 52 28.52 -19.79 7.41
N PHE A 53 29.53 -19.67 6.53
CA PHE A 53 30.06 -20.77 5.72
C PHE A 53 29.02 -21.48 4.84
N LEU A 54 28.16 -20.71 4.17
CA LEU A 54 27.21 -21.20 3.17
C LEU A 54 27.50 -20.57 1.81
N ASP A 55 27.33 -21.33 0.74
CA ASP A 55 27.41 -20.80 -0.62
C ASP A 55 26.16 -19.96 -0.91
N VAL A 56 26.40 -18.69 -1.19
CA VAL A 56 25.38 -17.70 -1.52
C VAL A 56 25.73 -16.94 -2.80
N ASP A 57 26.54 -17.51 -3.70
CA ASP A 57 26.96 -16.85 -4.94
C ASP A 57 25.75 -16.55 -5.86
N LYS A 58 24.91 -17.57 -6.08
CA LYS A 58 23.74 -17.49 -6.97
C LYS A 58 22.47 -17.17 -6.19
N ARG A 59 22.18 -15.89 -6.01
CA ARG A 59 20.95 -15.42 -5.33
C ARG A 59 19.90 -14.92 -6.30
N SER A 60 18.64 -15.07 -5.92
CA SER A 60 17.51 -14.52 -6.64
C SER A 60 16.42 -14.05 -5.66
N THR A 61 15.99 -12.80 -5.82
CA THR A 61 14.82 -12.27 -5.14
C THR A 61 13.51 -12.55 -5.91
N GLU A 62 13.57 -13.23 -7.06
CA GLU A 62 12.38 -13.49 -7.87
C GLU A 62 11.36 -14.35 -7.12
N THR A 63 10.08 -14.07 -7.36
CA THR A 63 8.95 -14.85 -6.81
C THR A 63 7.76 -14.80 -7.77
N THR A 64 6.72 -15.55 -7.45
CA THR A 64 5.42 -15.49 -8.13
C THR A 64 4.36 -15.10 -7.11
N VAL A 65 3.58 -14.07 -7.38
CA VAL A 65 2.48 -13.61 -6.51
C VAL A 65 1.21 -13.56 -7.33
N LEU A 66 0.16 -14.27 -6.90
CA LEU A 66 -1.13 -14.39 -7.58
C LEU A 66 -1.01 -14.83 -9.05
N GLY A 67 0.01 -15.65 -9.35
CA GLY A 67 0.32 -16.13 -10.70
C GLY A 67 1.18 -15.19 -11.54
N GLU A 68 1.52 -13.99 -11.04
CA GLU A 68 2.39 -13.04 -11.72
C GLU A 68 3.86 -13.20 -11.27
N LYS A 69 4.79 -13.33 -12.21
CA LYS A 69 6.23 -13.38 -11.90
C LYS A 69 6.73 -11.97 -11.56
N LEU A 70 7.32 -11.80 -10.37
CA LEU A 70 7.89 -10.55 -9.89
C LEU A 70 9.41 -10.69 -9.66
N SER A 71 10.16 -9.61 -9.88
CA SER A 71 11.60 -9.55 -9.61
C SER A 71 11.95 -9.48 -8.12
N SER A 72 10.98 -9.09 -7.27
CA SER A 72 11.10 -9.11 -5.81
C SER A 72 9.71 -9.19 -5.16
N PRO A 73 9.58 -9.69 -3.92
CA PRO A 73 8.32 -9.75 -3.18
C PRO A 73 7.90 -8.39 -2.58
N ILE A 74 8.12 -7.29 -3.30
CA ILE A 74 7.89 -5.91 -2.83
C ILE A 74 6.90 -5.23 -3.78
N ILE A 75 5.67 -4.98 -3.33
CA ILE A 75 4.57 -4.45 -4.15
C ILE A 75 4.20 -3.05 -3.67
N LEU A 76 3.82 -2.14 -4.58
CA LEU A 76 3.33 -0.82 -4.17
C LEU A 76 1.86 -0.89 -3.74
N ALA A 77 1.62 -0.56 -2.46
CA ALA A 77 0.30 -0.61 -1.83
C ALA A 77 -0.64 0.46 -2.38
N PRO A 78 -1.97 0.24 -2.32
CA PRO A 78 -2.93 1.28 -2.66
C PRO A 78 -2.83 2.44 -1.66
N THR A 79 -2.60 3.63 -2.18
CA THR A 79 -2.61 4.88 -1.40
C THR A 79 -3.38 5.94 -2.17
N GLY A 80 -4.25 6.67 -1.46
CA GLY A 80 -4.95 7.81 -2.05
C GLY A 80 -4.05 9.03 -2.17
N LEU A 81 -4.45 9.98 -3.01
CA LEU A 81 -3.80 11.29 -3.14
C LEU A 81 -2.31 11.27 -3.54
N THR A 82 -1.84 10.26 -4.29
CA THR A 82 -0.41 10.21 -4.65
C THR A 82 -0.03 11.34 -5.62
N GLY A 83 -0.97 11.77 -6.48
CA GLY A 83 -0.84 12.98 -7.31
C GLY A 83 -0.59 14.28 -6.53
N MET A 84 -0.86 14.30 -5.22
CA MET A 84 -0.55 15.44 -4.34
C MET A 84 0.83 15.34 -3.69
N GLN A 85 1.45 14.16 -3.67
CA GLN A 85 2.87 14.02 -3.31
C GLN A 85 3.76 14.53 -4.45
N HIS A 86 3.38 14.19 -5.68
CA HIS A 86 4.04 14.63 -6.91
C HIS A 86 3.01 14.60 -8.04
N ALA A 87 3.04 15.59 -8.93
CA ALA A 87 2.16 15.60 -10.10
C ALA A 87 2.26 14.29 -10.89
N ASP A 88 1.11 13.76 -11.32
CA ASP A 88 0.97 12.46 -12.01
C ASP A 88 1.47 11.27 -11.17
N GLY A 89 1.40 11.38 -9.85
CA GLY A 89 2.00 10.45 -8.89
C GLY A 89 1.66 8.98 -9.13
N GLU A 90 0.39 8.66 -9.40
CA GLU A 90 -0.04 7.29 -9.65
C GLU A 90 0.57 6.73 -10.94
N ILE A 91 0.63 7.54 -12.01
CA ILE A 91 1.23 7.17 -13.29
C ILE A 91 2.72 6.88 -13.11
N LEU A 92 3.43 7.77 -12.41
CA LEU A 92 4.87 7.64 -12.17
C LEU A 92 5.20 6.44 -11.27
N ALA A 93 4.39 6.19 -10.23
CA ALA A 93 4.57 5.04 -9.34
C ALA A 93 4.31 3.71 -10.07
N CYS A 94 3.25 3.64 -10.89
CA CYS A 94 2.94 2.48 -11.71
C CYS A 94 4.09 2.16 -12.68
N ARG A 95 4.60 3.18 -13.39
CA ARG A 95 5.74 3.01 -14.29
C ARG A 95 7.00 2.51 -13.56
N ALA A 96 7.30 3.11 -12.41
CA ALA A 96 8.45 2.69 -11.61
C ALA A 96 8.34 1.24 -11.14
N ALA A 97 7.16 0.80 -10.69
CA ALA A 97 6.92 -0.59 -10.32
C ALA A 97 7.14 -1.55 -11.49
N HIS A 98 6.53 -1.24 -12.65
CA HIS A 98 6.66 -2.05 -13.86
C HIS A 98 8.08 -2.12 -14.42
N ASN A 99 8.85 -1.05 -14.29
CA ASN A 99 10.27 -1.00 -14.67
C ASN A 99 11.14 -1.81 -13.70
N ALA A 100 10.79 -1.82 -12.41
CA ALA A 100 11.45 -2.64 -11.39
C ALA A 100 11.03 -4.12 -11.42
N GLY A 101 10.11 -4.50 -12.31
CA GLY A 101 9.59 -5.87 -12.41
C GLY A 101 8.69 -6.26 -11.24
N THR A 102 7.98 -5.29 -10.65
CA THR A 102 6.99 -5.54 -9.59
C THR A 102 5.65 -4.89 -9.90
N GLN A 103 4.69 -5.03 -8.99
CA GLN A 103 3.31 -4.62 -9.17
C GLN A 103 2.95 -3.34 -8.41
N PHE A 104 1.98 -2.60 -8.96
CA PHE A 104 1.37 -1.41 -8.39
C PHE A 104 -0.13 -1.61 -8.18
N THR A 105 -0.64 -1.16 -7.03
CA THR A 105 -2.08 -1.14 -6.74
C THR A 105 -2.62 0.28 -6.77
N LEU A 106 -3.49 0.60 -7.73
CA LEU A 106 -4.17 1.89 -7.83
C LEU A 106 -5.30 1.99 -6.80
N SER A 107 -5.38 3.08 -6.03
CA SER A 107 -6.49 3.30 -5.09
C SER A 107 -7.76 3.80 -5.79
N THR A 108 -8.93 3.45 -5.26
CA THR A 108 -10.19 4.12 -5.60
C THR A 108 -10.07 5.65 -5.41
N MET A 109 -9.38 6.10 -4.36
CA MET A 109 -9.22 7.52 -4.00
C MET A 109 -7.96 8.16 -4.62
N SER A 110 -7.61 7.78 -5.84
CA SER A 110 -6.48 8.32 -6.60
C SER A 110 -6.78 9.66 -7.27
N ILE A 111 -5.72 10.41 -7.60
CA ILE A 111 -5.83 11.63 -8.41
C ILE A 111 -5.91 11.29 -9.90
N CYS A 112 -4.99 10.48 -10.43
CA CYS A 112 -5.17 9.93 -11.77
C CYS A 112 -6.30 8.90 -11.79
N SER A 113 -7.11 8.88 -12.85
CA SER A 113 -8.13 7.84 -13.05
C SER A 113 -7.51 6.50 -13.47
N ILE A 114 -8.29 5.42 -13.38
CA ILE A 114 -7.93 4.09 -13.92
C ILE A 114 -7.45 4.22 -15.38
N GLU A 115 -8.20 4.96 -16.20
CA GLU A 115 -7.93 5.15 -17.62
C GLU A 115 -6.65 5.94 -17.86
N ALA A 116 -6.40 6.99 -17.08
CA ALA A 116 -5.17 7.78 -17.19
C ALA A 116 -3.93 6.95 -16.85
N VAL A 117 -4.01 6.09 -15.82
CA VAL A 117 -2.92 5.19 -15.46
C VAL A 117 -2.70 4.12 -16.52
N ALA A 118 -3.76 3.51 -17.03
CA ALA A 118 -3.69 2.49 -18.08
C ALA A 118 -3.18 3.04 -19.42
N ALA A 119 -3.60 4.25 -19.81
CA ALA A 119 -3.12 4.91 -21.02
C ALA A 119 -1.62 5.22 -20.96
N ALA A 120 -1.10 5.56 -19.78
CA ALA A 120 0.31 5.88 -19.59
C ALA A 120 1.20 4.67 -19.29
N ASN A 121 0.60 3.52 -18.91
CA ASN A 121 1.30 2.30 -18.52
C ASN A 121 0.61 1.07 -19.15
N PRO A 122 1.14 0.49 -20.23
CA PRO A 122 0.45 -0.56 -21.00
C PRO A 122 0.43 -1.93 -20.31
N LYS A 123 1.25 -2.15 -19.26
CA LYS A 123 1.21 -3.39 -18.49
C LYS A 123 0.06 -3.36 -17.47
N PRO A 124 -0.59 -4.50 -17.17
CA PRO A 124 -1.61 -4.58 -16.13
C PRO A 124 -1.12 -4.12 -14.75
N PHE A 125 -2.01 -3.49 -13.99
CA PHE A 125 -1.82 -3.15 -12.58
C PHE A 125 -3.02 -3.63 -11.75
N TRP A 126 -2.90 -3.62 -10.43
CA TRP A 126 -4.00 -3.99 -9.53
C TRP A 126 -4.87 -2.77 -9.24
N PHE A 127 -6.18 -2.97 -9.03
CA PHE A 127 -7.08 -1.90 -8.61
C PHE A 127 -7.64 -2.19 -7.23
N GLN A 128 -7.56 -1.22 -6.32
CA GLN A 128 -8.16 -1.29 -4.99
C GLN A 128 -9.54 -0.63 -4.99
N LEU A 129 -10.53 -1.37 -4.50
CA LEU A 129 -11.93 -0.97 -4.39
C LEU A 129 -12.31 -0.72 -2.92
N TYR A 130 -12.93 0.43 -2.67
CA TYR A 130 -13.72 0.64 -1.44
C TYR A 130 -15.16 0.21 -1.69
N VAL A 131 -15.73 -0.54 -0.74
CA VAL A 131 -17.16 -0.88 -0.82
C VAL A 131 -17.96 0.31 -0.32
N MET A 132 -18.69 0.93 -1.23
CA MET A 132 -19.53 2.11 -1.00
C MET A 132 -21.02 1.74 -1.06
N ARG A 133 -21.88 2.62 -0.54
CA ARG A 133 -23.34 2.43 -0.61
C ARG A 133 -23.87 2.34 -2.04
N ASP A 134 -23.36 3.17 -2.94
CA ASP A 134 -23.78 3.19 -4.34
C ASP A 134 -23.26 1.95 -5.11
N ARG A 135 -24.10 0.92 -5.20
CA ARG A 135 -23.80 -0.33 -5.91
C ARG A 135 -23.62 -0.13 -7.41
N ASP A 136 -24.32 0.83 -8.01
CA ASP A 136 -24.18 1.12 -9.44
C ASP A 136 -22.82 1.75 -9.73
N PHE A 137 -22.37 2.65 -8.84
CA PHE A 137 -21.01 3.20 -8.89
C PHE A 137 -19.95 2.10 -8.73
N ILE A 138 -20.11 1.16 -7.79
CA ILE A 138 -19.19 0.01 -7.66
C ILE A 138 -19.16 -0.82 -8.95
N LYS A 139 -20.33 -1.19 -9.51
CA LYS A 139 -20.39 -1.94 -10.77
C LYS A 139 -19.66 -1.20 -11.89
N ALA A 140 -19.86 0.11 -11.99
CA ALA A 140 -19.17 0.94 -12.97
C ALA A 140 -17.64 0.96 -12.76
N LEU A 141 -17.17 1.07 -11.51
CA LEU A 141 -15.74 0.99 -11.19
C LEU A 141 -15.13 -0.38 -11.52
N ILE A 142 -15.81 -1.47 -11.17
CA ILE A 142 -15.38 -2.84 -11.50
C ILE A 142 -15.28 -2.99 -13.02
N LYS A 143 -16.28 -2.50 -13.76
CA LYS A 143 -16.26 -2.52 -15.23
C LYS A 143 -15.08 -1.72 -15.79
N ARG A 144 -14.80 -0.52 -15.26
CA ARG A 144 -13.65 0.29 -15.68
C ARG A 144 -12.32 -0.41 -15.41
N ALA A 145 -12.19 -1.07 -14.26
CA ALA A 145 -10.99 -1.87 -13.94
C ALA A 145 -10.82 -3.05 -14.90
N LEU A 146 -11.91 -3.73 -15.28
CA LEU A 146 -11.92 -4.77 -16.32
C LEU A 146 -11.51 -4.23 -17.69
N ASP A 147 -12.11 -3.12 -18.13
CA ASP A 147 -11.82 -2.47 -19.42
C ASP A 147 -10.35 -2.02 -19.50
N ALA A 148 -9.79 -1.56 -18.38
CA ALA A 148 -8.38 -1.21 -18.23
C ALA A 148 -7.45 -2.42 -18.06
N LYS A 149 -7.99 -3.64 -18.05
CA LYS A 149 -7.27 -4.91 -17.90
C LYS A 149 -6.46 -4.98 -16.61
N CYS A 150 -7.01 -4.46 -15.52
CA CYS A 150 -6.40 -4.66 -14.20
C CYS A 150 -6.31 -6.17 -13.90
N SER A 151 -5.15 -6.65 -13.43
CA SER A 151 -4.94 -8.10 -13.25
C SER A 151 -5.53 -8.65 -11.94
N ALA A 152 -5.74 -7.78 -10.94
CA ALA A 152 -6.39 -8.13 -9.69
C ALA A 152 -7.26 -6.98 -9.16
N LEU A 153 -8.28 -7.35 -8.39
CA LEU A 153 -9.14 -6.44 -7.63
C LEU A 153 -8.88 -6.64 -6.14
N MET A 154 -8.52 -5.56 -5.44
CA MET A 154 -8.24 -5.57 -4.01
C MET A 154 -9.34 -4.86 -3.24
N VAL A 155 -10.20 -5.59 -2.55
CA VAL A 155 -11.28 -5.03 -1.75
C VAL A 155 -10.75 -4.66 -0.37
N THR A 156 -10.96 -3.41 0.06
CA THR A 156 -10.56 -2.96 1.40
C THR A 156 -11.72 -3.05 2.38
N ALA A 157 -11.57 -3.86 3.43
CA ALA A 157 -12.59 -4.13 4.44
C ALA A 157 -12.45 -3.27 5.71
N ASP A 158 -11.24 -2.78 6.01
CA ASP A 158 -10.92 -2.07 7.26
C ASP A 158 -11.31 -0.58 7.28
N LEU A 159 -12.20 -0.14 6.36
CA LEU A 159 -12.64 1.26 6.21
C LEU A 159 -14.17 1.41 6.23
N VAL A 160 -14.87 0.66 7.10
CA VAL A 160 -16.33 0.80 7.27
C VAL A 160 -16.72 2.19 7.84
N VAL A 161 -15.83 2.75 8.67
CA VAL A 161 -15.90 4.12 9.18
C VAL A 161 -14.50 4.71 9.11
N THR A 162 -14.38 5.99 8.79
CA THR A 162 -13.08 6.65 8.72
C THR A 162 -12.53 6.96 10.12
N GLY A 163 -11.39 6.39 10.47
CA GLY A 163 -10.62 6.76 11.65
C GLY A 163 -10.16 8.22 11.61
N GLN A 164 -10.17 8.88 12.77
CA GLN A 164 -9.81 10.28 12.86
C GLN A 164 -8.29 10.49 12.79
N ARG A 165 -7.86 11.32 11.84
CA ARG A 165 -6.46 11.69 11.63
C ARG A 165 -6.25 13.14 12.07
N HIS A 166 -5.65 13.34 13.24
CA HIS A 166 -5.50 14.67 13.84
C HIS A 166 -4.71 15.65 12.97
N ARG A 167 -3.72 15.16 12.21
CA ARG A 167 -2.91 16.00 11.32
C ARG A 167 -3.72 16.54 10.14
N ASP A 168 -4.61 15.72 9.58
CA ASP A 168 -5.49 16.13 8.49
C ASP A 168 -6.42 17.27 8.96
N ILE A 169 -7.00 17.17 10.15
CA ILE A 169 -7.83 18.22 10.76
C ILE A 169 -7.03 19.50 11.01
N LYS A 170 -5.86 19.38 11.66
CA LYS A 170 -5.00 20.53 11.96
C LYS A 170 -4.54 21.25 10.70
N ASN A 171 -4.28 20.50 9.62
CA ASN A 171 -3.90 21.04 8.32
C ASN A 171 -5.08 21.49 7.46
N GLY A 172 -6.33 21.21 7.86
CA GLY A 172 -7.50 21.55 7.06
C GLY A 172 -7.57 20.74 5.76
N LEU A 173 -7.11 19.49 5.78
CA LEU A 173 -7.14 18.59 4.63
C LEU A 173 -8.55 17.99 4.49
N THR A 174 -9.47 18.84 4.06
CA THR A 174 -10.82 18.47 3.62
C THR A 174 -10.86 18.33 2.09
N VAL A 175 -12.02 17.95 1.55
CA VAL A 175 -12.29 17.98 0.11
C VAL A 175 -13.43 18.98 -0.10
N PRO A 176 -13.16 20.20 -0.62
CA PRO A 176 -11.86 20.71 -1.07
C PRO A 176 -10.97 21.10 0.12
N PRO A 177 -9.63 21.18 -0.03
CA PRO A 177 -8.75 21.57 1.08
C PRO A 177 -9.04 22.99 1.58
N GLN A 178 -9.04 23.18 2.90
CA GLN A 178 -9.15 24.51 3.50
C GLN A 178 -7.86 25.31 3.25
N MET A 179 -8.02 26.48 2.66
CA MET A 179 -6.93 27.40 2.36
C MET A 179 -6.52 28.19 3.61
N LYS A 180 -5.81 27.53 4.53
CA LYS A 180 -5.19 28.18 5.69
C LYS A 180 -3.98 29.00 5.26
N ILE A 181 -3.77 30.18 5.84
CA ILE A 181 -2.61 31.05 5.54
C ILE A 181 -1.29 30.28 5.73
N ALA A 182 -1.19 29.45 6.76
CA ALA A 182 -0.03 28.59 6.99
C ALA A 182 0.24 27.61 5.84
N ASN A 183 -0.80 27.08 5.19
CA ASN A 183 -0.65 26.19 4.03
C ASN A 183 -0.23 26.97 2.79
N LEU A 184 -0.75 28.18 2.59
CA LEU A 184 -0.35 29.05 1.48
C LEU A 184 1.14 29.43 1.58
N ILE A 185 1.59 29.82 2.77
CA ILE A 185 3.01 30.13 3.02
C ILE A 185 3.86 28.89 2.76
N ASP A 186 3.46 27.73 3.28
CA ASP A 186 4.20 26.48 3.09
C ASP A 186 4.30 26.09 1.61
N ILE A 187 3.20 26.14 0.85
CA ILE A 187 3.18 25.89 -0.60
C ILE A 187 4.10 26.86 -1.34
N ALA A 188 4.13 28.15 -0.95
CA ALA A 188 5.02 29.14 -1.57
C ALA A 188 6.50 28.79 -1.37
N THR A 189 6.87 28.04 -0.32
CA THR A 189 8.24 27.52 -0.14
C THR A 189 8.56 26.32 -1.03
N LYS A 190 7.58 25.77 -1.76
CA LYS A 190 7.72 24.55 -2.62
C LYS A 190 7.49 24.86 -4.11
N PRO A 191 8.23 25.80 -4.73
CA PRO A 191 7.97 26.24 -6.11
C PRO A 191 8.05 25.11 -7.13
N ALA A 192 8.99 24.17 -6.96
CA ALA A 192 9.13 23.03 -7.86
C ALA A 192 7.90 22.08 -7.83
N TRP A 193 7.27 21.92 -6.66
CA TRP A 193 6.04 21.15 -6.53
C TRP A 193 4.88 21.91 -7.18
N ALA A 194 4.71 23.19 -6.85
CA ALA A 194 3.63 24.01 -7.37
C ALA A 194 3.66 24.09 -8.91
N TRP A 195 4.85 24.29 -9.47
CA TRP A 195 5.05 24.32 -10.92
C TRP A 195 4.59 23.03 -11.61
N LYS A 196 4.95 21.87 -11.06
CA LYS A 196 4.52 20.57 -11.62
C LYS A 196 3.02 20.36 -11.52
N ILE A 197 2.40 20.74 -10.40
CA ILE A 197 0.95 20.65 -10.23
C ILE A 197 0.20 21.56 -11.23
N LEU A 198 0.75 22.74 -11.52
CA LEU A 198 0.20 23.64 -12.55
C LEU A 198 0.34 23.12 -13.98
N GLN A 199 1.24 22.16 -14.24
CA GLN A 199 1.43 21.56 -15.55
C GLN A 199 0.57 20.31 -15.78
N THR A 200 0.26 19.54 -14.73
CA THR A 200 -0.57 18.32 -14.88
C THR A 200 -2.04 18.67 -15.12
N LYS A 201 -2.74 17.77 -15.83
CA LYS A 201 -4.20 17.79 -15.99
C LYS A 201 -4.92 17.01 -14.88
N ASN A 202 -4.21 16.14 -14.15
CA ASN A 202 -4.76 15.30 -13.09
C ASN A 202 -4.72 16.05 -11.74
N ARG A 203 -5.81 16.73 -11.37
CA ARG A 203 -5.87 17.60 -10.16
C ARG A 203 -7.01 17.30 -9.20
N SER A 204 -7.91 16.40 -9.57
CA SER A 204 -9.06 15.99 -8.76
C SER A 204 -9.05 14.48 -8.59
N PHE A 205 -10.02 13.91 -7.88
CA PHE A 205 -10.15 12.47 -7.74
C PHE A 205 -10.65 11.85 -9.05
N GLY A 206 -9.74 11.40 -9.91
CA GLY A 206 -10.05 10.98 -11.28
C GLY A 206 -10.97 9.77 -11.40
N ASN A 207 -11.13 8.97 -10.35
CA ASN A 207 -12.09 7.86 -10.34
C ASN A 207 -13.50 8.28 -9.93
N LEU A 208 -13.66 9.44 -9.29
CA LEU A 208 -14.93 9.87 -8.70
C LEU A 208 -15.55 11.04 -9.47
N VAL A 209 -14.76 12.09 -9.76
CA VAL A 209 -15.27 13.28 -10.45
C VAL A 209 -15.73 12.92 -11.87
N GLY A 210 -16.96 13.29 -12.24
CA GLY A 210 -17.57 12.94 -13.53
C GLY A 210 -18.13 11.51 -13.62
N HIS A 211 -17.97 10.69 -12.58
CA HIS A 211 -18.44 9.31 -12.53
C HIS A 211 -19.53 9.06 -11.49
N VAL A 212 -19.80 10.04 -10.63
CA VAL A 212 -20.88 10.00 -9.66
C VAL A 212 -22.01 10.91 -10.11
N LYS A 213 -23.25 10.42 -10.05
CA LYS A 213 -24.44 11.17 -10.48
C LYS A 213 -24.61 12.43 -9.61
N GLY A 214 -24.73 13.59 -10.26
CA GLY A 214 -25.07 14.86 -9.61
C GLY A 214 -23.91 15.65 -8.99
N MET A 215 -22.67 15.41 -9.40
CA MET A 215 -21.50 16.14 -8.87
C MET A 215 -20.57 16.68 -9.98
N ASP A 216 -20.76 17.96 -10.30
CA ASP A 216 -19.92 18.69 -11.26
C ASP A 216 -18.74 19.44 -10.59
N ASP A 217 -18.61 19.41 -9.25
CA ASP A 217 -17.57 20.12 -8.50
C ASP A 217 -16.85 19.30 -7.39
N VAL A 218 -15.70 19.79 -6.93
CA VAL A 218 -14.86 19.13 -5.90
C VAL A 218 -15.44 19.30 -4.48
N GLY A 219 -16.33 20.26 -4.25
CA GLY A 219 -16.87 20.55 -2.93
C GLY A 219 -17.92 19.53 -2.48
N SER A 220 -18.83 19.19 -3.39
CA SER A 220 -19.82 18.13 -3.22
C SER A 220 -19.19 16.74 -3.00
N LEU A 221 -18.00 16.52 -3.56
CA LEU A 221 -17.27 15.26 -3.47
C LEU A 221 -16.88 14.87 -2.04
N GLY A 222 -16.46 15.82 -1.20
CA GLY A 222 -16.06 15.53 0.18
C GLY A 222 -17.21 15.04 1.04
N HIS A 223 -18.37 15.68 0.89
CA HIS A 223 -19.60 15.26 1.57
C HIS A 223 -20.08 13.90 1.06
N TRP A 224 -20.01 13.67 -0.26
CA TRP A 224 -20.37 12.38 -0.83
C TRP A 224 -19.48 11.26 -0.28
N VAL A 225 -18.15 11.40 -0.35
CA VAL A 225 -17.20 10.39 0.17
C VAL A 225 -17.51 10.04 1.62
N ALA A 226 -17.77 11.04 2.48
CA ALA A 226 -18.14 10.80 3.88
C ALA A 226 -19.48 10.04 4.02
N SER A 227 -20.44 10.29 3.14
CA SER A 227 -21.76 9.64 3.14
C SER A 227 -21.79 8.24 2.53
N GLN A 228 -20.76 7.88 1.77
CA GLN A 228 -20.67 6.61 1.04
C GLN A 228 -20.10 5.45 1.84
N PHE A 229 -19.38 5.73 2.94
CA PHE A 229 -18.92 4.66 3.81
C PHE A 229 -20.12 3.98 4.46
N ASP A 230 -20.27 2.69 4.16
CA ASP A 230 -21.43 1.91 4.55
C ASP A 230 -21.11 1.11 5.83
N PRO A 231 -21.69 1.45 6.99
CA PRO A 231 -21.49 0.67 8.21
C PRO A 231 -22.24 -0.67 8.18
N THR A 232 -23.04 -0.95 7.14
CA THR A 232 -23.78 -2.20 6.99
C THR A 232 -23.02 -3.28 6.20
N LEU A 233 -21.77 -3.00 5.80
CA LEU A 233 -20.95 -3.94 5.06
C LEU A 233 -20.77 -5.26 5.79
N SER A 234 -20.89 -6.33 5.01
CA SER A 234 -20.83 -7.70 5.49
C SER A 234 -20.14 -8.60 4.47
N TRP A 235 -19.90 -9.85 4.85
CA TRP A 235 -19.33 -10.87 3.98
C TRP A 235 -20.14 -11.13 2.70
N LYS A 236 -21.45 -10.90 2.72
CA LYS A 236 -22.32 -11.01 1.53
C LYS A 236 -21.95 -10.00 0.44
N ASP A 237 -21.39 -8.86 0.83
CA ASP A 237 -20.98 -7.83 -0.11
C ASP A 237 -19.72 -8.23 -0.85
N LEU A 238 -18.82 -8.96 -0.18
CA LEU A 238 -17.65 -9.55 -0.80
C LEU A 238 -18.04 -10.66 -1.78
N GLU A 239 -19.00 -11.53 -1.42
CA GLU A 239 -19.57 -12.54 -2.33
C GLU A 239 -20.18 -11.87 -3.57
N TRP A 240 -20.97 -10.82 -3.38
CA TRP A 240 -21.53 -10.06 -4.49
C TRP A 240 -20.45 -9.41 -5.38
N ILE A 241 -19.35 -8.89 -4.81
CA ILE A 241 -18.22 -8.37 -5.60
C ILE A 241 -17.52 -9.49 -6.36
N ARG A 242 -17.33 -10.66 -5.75
CA ARG A 242 -16.73 -11.86 -6.37
C ARG A 242 -17.53 -12.29 -7.61
N ASP A 243 -18.86 -12.19 -7.59
CA ASP A 243 -19.71 -12.48 -8.74
C ASP A 243 -19.52 -11.48 -9.91
N GLN A 244 -19.15 -10.23 -9.62
CA GLN A 244 -18.92 -9.19 -10.63
C GLN A 244 -17.49 -9.22 -11.19
N TRP A 245 -16.51 -9.68 -10.42
CA TRP A 245 -15.10 -9.70 -10.81
C TRP A 245 -14.65 -11.13 -11.12
N PRO A 246 -14.30 -11.48 -12.36
CA PRO A 246 -13.84 -12.84 -12.72
C PRO A 246 -12.34 -13.07 -12.47
N GLY A 247 -11.55 -12.03 -12.21
CA GLY A 247 -10.10 -12.11 -12.07
C GLY A 247 -9.62 -12.49 -10.66
N LYS A 248 -8.36 -12.18 -10.34
CA LYS A 248 -7.79 -12.39 -9.01
C LYS A 248 -8.43 -11.44 -7.99
N LEU A 249 -8.97 -11.98 -6.90
CA LEU A 249 -9.60 -11.19 -5.83
C LEU A 249 -8.74 -11.22 -4.57
N ILE A 250 -8.45 -10.04 -4.03
CA ILE A 250 -7.64 -9.85 -2.83
C ILE A 250 -8.48 -9.14 -1.76
N LEU A 251 -8.53 -9.66 -0.54
CA LEU A 251 -9.16 -8.97 0.59
C LEU A 251 -8.12 -8.31 1.49
N LYS A 252 -8.18 -6.98 1.63
CA LYS A 252 -7.24 -6.19 2.44
C LYS A 252 -7.88 -5.70 3.73
N GLY A 253 -7.13 -5.80 4.82
CA GLY A 253 -7.52 -5.25 6.13
C GLY A 253 -7.81 -6.31 7.18
N ILE A 254 -7.17 -7.48 7.05
CA ILE A 254 -7.40 -8.61 7.96
C ILE A 254 -6.40 -8.54 9.12
N LEU A 255 -6.90 -8.66 10.35
CA LEU A 255 -6.10 -8.79 11.57
C LEU A 255 -6.53 -9.98 12.44
N ASP A 256 -7.65 -10.63 12.11
CA ASP A 256 -8.21 -11.75 12.87
C ASP A 256 -8.20 -13.05 12.06
N ILE A 257 -8.11 -14.17 12.77
CA ILE A 257 -8.11 -15.53 12.21
C ILE A 257 -9.48 -15.89 11.63
N GLU A 258 -10.57 -15.50 12.28
CA GLU A 258 -11.92 -15.81 11.84
C GLU A 258 -12.20 -15.16 10.49
N ASP A 259 -11.84 -13.88 10.35
CA ASP A 259 -11.98 -13.13 9.10
C ASP A 259 -11.13 -13.73 7.98
N ALA A 260 -9.89 -14.16 8.28
CA ALA A 260 -9.02 -14.82 7.32
C ALA A 260 -9.63 -16.13 6.77
N ARG A 261 -10.23 -16.95 7.65
CA ARG A 261 -10.89 -18.20 7.26
C ARG A 261 -12.12 -17.95 6.41
N ILE A 262 -12.91 -16.92 6.74
CA ILE A 262 -14.09 -16.56 5.94
C ILE A 262 -13.64 -16.10 4.54
N ALA A 263 -12.61 -15.24 4.46
CA ALA A 263 -12.06 -14.78 3.19
C ALA A 263 -11.56 -15.92 2.29
N ALA A 264 -10.86 -16.90 2.87
CA ALA A 264 -10.42 -18.11 2.17
C ALA A 264 -11.62 -18.93 1.68
N LYS A 265 -12.64 -19.13 2.52
CA LYS A 265 -13.86 -19.88 2.15
C LYS A 265 -14.66 -19.22 1.03
N ILE A 266 -14.70 -17.89 0.96
CA ILE A 266 -15.35 -17.13 -0.13
C ILE A 266 -14.56 -17.29 -1.45
N GLY A 267 -13.32 -17.76 -1.41
CA GLY A 267 -12.47 -17.95 -2.58
C GLY A 267 -11.70 -16.69 -2.96
N CYS A 268 -11.25 -15.90 -1.98
CA CYS A 268 -10.24 -14.88 -2.24
C CYS A 268 -8.92 -15.58 -2.65
N ASP A 269 -8.32 -15.13 -3.76
CA ASP A 269 -7.02 -15.63 -4.21
C ASP A 269 -5.89 -15.17 -3.29
N GLY A 270 -6.08 -14.03 -2.61
CA GLY A 270 -5.17 -13.54 -1.58
C GLY A 270 -5.85 -12.73 -0.49
N ILE A 271 -5.18 -12.61 0.66
CA ILE A 271 -5.53 -11.67 1.72
C ILE A 271 -4.36 -10.73 2.01
N VAL A 272 -4.62 -9.56 2.59
CA VAL A 272 -3.58 -8.67 3.11
C VAL A 272 -3.76 -8.51 4.61
N VAL A 273 -2.80 -9.01 5.39
CA VAL A 273 -2.71 -8.73 6.82
C VAL A 273 -2.31 -7.28 6.99
N SER A 274 -3.25 -6.46 7.44
CA SER A 274 -3.20 -5.00 7.31
C SER A 274 -4.03 -4.33 8.40
N ASN A 275 -3.50 -3.25 8.96
CA ASN A 275 -4.23 -2.30 9.81
C ASN A 275 -4.30 -0.90 9.15
N HIS A 276 -4.33 -0.87 7.82
CA HIS A 276 -4.32 0.34 7.00
C HIS A 276 -3.11 1.26 7.27
N GLY A 277 -1.99 0.67 7.72
CA GLY A 277 -0.80 1.41 8.15
C GLY A 277 -1.03 2.28 9.39
N GLY A 278 -1.88 1.85 10.33
CA GLY A 278 -2.19 2.56 11.58
C GLY A 278 -3.02 3.83 11.37
N ARG A 279 -3.93 3.82 10.38
CA ARG A 279 -4.73 4.97 9.95
C ARG A 279 -6.23 4.80 10.14
N GLN A 280 -6.67 3.72 10.79
CA GLN A 280 -8.08 3.47 11.08
C GLN A 280 -8.30 3.31 12.58
N LEU A 281 -8.33 2.08 13.08
CA LEU A 281 -8.44 1.76 14.51
C LEU A 281 -7.07 1.88 15.19
N ASP A 282 -6.88 2.94 15.98
CA ASP A 282 -5.68 3.09 16.81
C ASP A 282 -5.86 2.34 18.14
N GLY A 283 -4.81 1.63 18.57
CA GLY A 283 -4.89 0.59 19.60
C GLY A 283 -5.08 -0.83 19.06
N ALA A 284 -5.27 -0.99 17.75
CA ALA A 284 -5.21 -2.28 17.08
C ALA A 284 -3.77 -2.86 17.12
N PRO A 285 -3.61 -4.19 17.07
CA PRO A 285 -2.29 -4.82 17.00
C PRO A 285 -1.53 -4.38 15.74
N SER A 286 -0.20 -4.46 15.80
CA SER A 286 0.61 -4.37 14.59
C SER A 286 0.28 -5.53 13.66
N SER A 287 0.28 -5.28 12.35
CA SER A 287 -0.02 -6.32 11.37
C SER A 287 0.97 -7.50 11.48
N ILE A 288 2.24 -7.23 11.79
CA ILE A 288 3.27 -8.28 11.90
C ILE A 288 3.02 -9.21 13.09
N SER A 289 2.38 -8.72 14.16
CA SER A 289 2.01 -9.55 15.32
C SER A 289 0.79 -10.45 15.06
N ALA A 290 -0.05 -10.08 14.09
CA ALA A 290 -1.20 -10.88 13.65
C ALA A 290 -0.80 -11.94 12.60
N LEU A 291 0.18 -11.62 11.75
CA LEU A 291 0.58 -12.43 10.59
C LEU A 291 0.81 -13.92 10.88
N PRO A 292 1.60 -14.36 11.89
CA PRO A 292 1.93 -15.77 12.05
C PRO A 292 0.69 -16.63 12.35
N ARG A 293 -0.18 -16.14 13.23
CA ARG A 293 -1.41 -16.86 13.62
C ARG A 293 -2.41 -16.97 12.47
N ILE A 294 -2.46 -15.96 11.61
CA ILE A 294 -3.27 -15.99 10.38
C ILE A 294 -2.69 -17.01 9.40
N ALA A 295 -1.36 -17.01 9.20
CA ALA A 295 -0.67 -17.96 8.33
C ALA A 295 -0.89 -19.41 8.76
N ASP A 296 -0.75 -19.69 10.06
CA ASP A 296 -1.01 -21.02 10.62
C ASP A 296 -2.47 -21.46 10.43
N ALA A 297 -3.42 -20.52 10.44
CA ALA A 297 -4.85 -20.83 10.44
C ALA A 297 -5.47 -21.10 9.06
N ILE A 298 -4.91 -20.52 7.99
CA ILE A 298 -5.45 -20.69 6.62
C ILE A 298 -4.51 -21.46 5.68
N GLY A 299 -3.26 -21.72 6.11
CA GLY A 299 -2.32 -22.53 5.34
C GLY A 299 -2.00 -21.93 3.97
N SER A 300 -1.91 -22.79 2.95
CA SER A 300 -1.42 -22.43 1.60
C SER A 300 -2.52 -22.24 0.54
N GLU A 301 -3.80 -22.35 0.90
CA GLU A 301 -4.91 -22.27 -0.07
C GLU A 301 -5.14 -20.85 -0.59
N THR A 302 -4.83 -19.84 0.22
CA THR A 302 -4.95 -18.41 -0.10
C THR A 302 -3.60 -17.73 0.12
N GLU A 303 -3.12 -16.95 -0.85
CA GLU A 303 -1.84 -16.24 -0.67
C GLU A 303 -1.97 -15.14 0.39
N ILE A 304 -1.02 -15.09 1.31
CA ILE A 304 -1.00 -14.08 2.37
C ILE A 304 -0.05 -12.97 1.98
N LEU A 305 -0.57 -11.79 1.72
CA LEU A 305 0.21 -10.57 1.57
C LEU A 305 0.25 -9.82 2.90
N PHE A 306 1.24 -8.94 3.05
CA PHE A 306 1.47 -8.23 4.30
C PHE A 306 1.70 -6.74 4.03
N ASP A 307 1.06 -5.85 4.80
CA ASP A 307 1.41 -4.43 4.83
C ASP A 307 1.52 -3.92 6.27
N GLY A 308 1.95 -2.66 6.42
CA GLY A 308 2.11 -2.03 7.73
C GLY A 308 3.57 -2.03 8.19
N GLY A 309 4.13 -0.83 8.34
CA GLY A 309 5.47 -0.67 8.89
C GLY A 309 6.65 -1.09 8.00
N VAL A 310 6.49 -1.72 6.83
CA VAL A 310 7.63 -2.15 5.98
C VAL A 310 8.40 -0.96 5.39
N ARG A 311 9.73 -0.83 5.63
CA ARG A 311 10.63 0.13 4.93
C ARG A 311 12.04 -0.34 4.66
N THR A 312 12.38 -1.56 5.02
CA THR A 312 13.67 -2.14 4.70
C THR A 312 13.51 -3.50 4.05
N GLY A 313 14.54 -3.98 3.36
CA GLY A 313 14.59 -5.35 2.87
C GLY A 313 14.54 -6.37 4.02
N GLN A 314 15.05 -6.03 5.20
CA GLN A 314 14.94 -6.88 6.40
C GLN A 314 13.49 -6.98 6.90
N ASP A 315 12.69 -5.91 6.78
CA ASP A 315 11.27 -5.97 7.14
C ASP A 315 10.50 -6.91 6.22
N VAL A 316 10.82 -6.88 4.92
CA VAL A 316 10.27 -7.84 3.94
C VAL A 316 10.68 -9.26 4.31
N PHE A 317 11.97 -9.49 4.58
CA PHE A 317 12.50 -10.80 4.99
C PHE A 317 11.79 -11.36 6.23
N ARG A 318 11.51 -10.53 7.25
CA ARG A 318 10.75 -10.93 8.45
C ARG A 318 9.32 -11.35 8.11
N ALA A 319 8.63 -10.57 7.28
CA ALA A 319 7.26 -10.89 6.90
C ALA A 319 7.20 -12.22 6.14
N LEU A 320 8.13 -12.45 5.21
CA LEU A 320 8.25 -13.71 4.48
C LEU A 320 8.50 -14.90 5.43
N ALA A 321 9.44 -14.74 6.37
CA ALA A 321 9.74 -15.76 7.37
C ALA A 321 8.55 -16.12 8.28
N LEU A 322 7.58 -15.21 8.41
CA LEU A 322 6.36 -15.38 9.20
C LEU A 322 5.13 -15.77 8.37
N GLY A 323 5.32 -16.16 7.11
CA GLY A 323 4.27 -16.74 6.27
C GLY A 323 3.66 -15.80 5.22
N ALA A 324 4.15 -14.56 5.09
CA ALA A 324 3.75 -13.73 3.96
C ALA A 324 4.39 -14.21 2.64
N LYS A 325 3.66 -14.07 1.55
CA LYS A 325 4.12 -14.30 0.17
C LYS A 325 4.83 -13.07 -0.41
N ALA A 326 4.35 -11.89 -0.07
CA ALA A 326 4.95 -10.61 -0.44
C ALA A 326 4.54 -9.49 0.52
N ALA A 327 5.34 -8.42 0.53
CA ALA A 327 5.10 -7.23 1.34
C ALA A 327 4.66 -6.05 0.45
N LEU A 328 3.61 -5.36 0.88
CA LEU A 328 3.12 -4.14 0.28
C LEU A 328 3.71 -2.94 1.01
N ILE A 329 4.33 -2.03 0.27
CA ILE A 329 4.85 -0.77 0.79
C ILE A 329 3.90 0.37 0.45
N GLY A 330 3.49 1.14 1.47
CA GLY A 330 2.69 2.35 1.30
C GLY A 330 3.55 3.60 1.43
N ARG A 331 3.77 4.07 2.67
CA ARG A 331 4.54 5.29 2.92
C ARG A 331 5.96 5.27 2.33
N ALA A 332 6.62 4.11 2.28
CA ALA A 332 7.99 4.03 1.74
C ALA A 332 8.07 4.54 0.30
N PHE A 333 7.17 4.08 -0.58
CA PHE A 333 7.17 4.57 -1.96
C PHE A 333 6.59 5.98 -2.07
N LEU A 334 5.67 6.39 -1.19
CA LEU A 334 5.22 7.79 -1.15
C LEU A 334 6.37 8.75 -0.78
N TYR A 335 7.28 8.33 0.09
CA TYR A 335 8.49 9.09 0.38
C TYR A 335 9.40 9.17 -0.86
N GLY A 336 9.60 8.06 -1.57
CA GLY A 336 10.28 8.08 -2.86
C GLY A 336 9.61 9.06 -3.84
N LEU A 337 8.30 8.93 -4.02
CA LEU A 337 7.51 9.75 -4.93
C LEU A 337 7.59 11.24 -4.59
N GLY A 338 7.39 11.60 -3.32
CA GLY A 338 7.52 12.98 -2.84
C GLY A 338 8.95 13.53 -2.94
N ALA A 339 9.96 12.67 -2.78
CA ALA A 339 11.35 13.06 -2.93
C ALA A 339 11.71 13.34 -4.39
N GLY A 340 11.27 12.53 -5.35
CA GLY A 340 11.83 12.58 -6.71
C GLY A 340 10.93 12.13 -7.85
N GLY A 341 9.63 11.96 -7.64
CA GLY A 341 8.73 11.39 -8.64
C GLY A 341 9.08 9.93 -8.93
N GLU A 342 9.03 9.54 -10.21
CA GLU A 342 9.37 8.20 -10.69
C GLU A 342 10.76 7.74 -10.22
N ALA A 343 11.80 8.54 -10.45
CA ALA A 343 13.18 8.22 -10.02
C ALA A 343 13.29 8.01 -8.51
N GLY A 344 12.43 8.70 -7.75
CA GLY A 344 12.26 8.55 -6.32
C GLY A 344 11.75 7.17 -5.92
N VAL A 345 10.67 6.72 -6.56
CA VAL A 345 10.08 5.40 -6.37
C VAL A 345 11.02 4.29 -6.82
N THR A 346 11.69 4.46 -7.97
CA THR A 346 12.71 3.52 -8.47
C THR A 346 13.83 3.33 -7.45
N THR A 347 14.36 4.44 -6.90
CA THR A 347 15.42 4.35 -5.88
C THR A 347 14.93 3.66 -4.61
N CYS A 348 13.68 3.90 -4.18
CA CYS A 348 13.09 3.19 -3.05
C CYS A 348 13.08 1.68 -3.27
N LEU A 349 12.57 1.23 -4.43
CA LEU A 349 12.51 -0.19 -4.79
C LEU A 349 13.90 -0.81 -4.90
N ASP A 350 14.87 -0.11 -5.50
CA ASP A 350 16.24 -0.60 -5.63
C ASP A 350 16.95 -0.76 -4.29
N VAL A 351 16.80 0.22 -3.39
CA VAL A 351 17.37 0.15 -2.03
C VAL A 351 16.80 -1.06 -1.29
N MET A 352 15.47 -1.19 -1.25
CA MET A 352 14.83 -2.28 -0.50
C MET A 352 15.13 -3.66 -1.08
N ARG A 353 15.21 -3.78 -2.42
CA ARG A 353 15.60 -5.03 -3.09
C ARG A 353 17.04 -5.42 -2.76
N LYS A 354 17.97 -4.46 -2.77
CA LYS A 354 19.39 -4.69 -2.39
C LYS A 354 19.52 -5.09 -0.93
N GLU A 355 18.80 -4.42 -0.04
CA GLU A 355 18.74 -4.79 1.38
C GLU A 355 18.21 -6.21 1.56
N LEU A 356 17.18 -6.61 0.81
CA LEU A 356 16.63 -7.96 0.86
C LEU A 356 17.66 -9.00 0.38
N ASP A 357 18.29 -8.78 -0.78
CA ASP A 357 19.33 -9.66 -1.34
C ASP A 357 20.50 -9.87 -0.35
N ILE A 358 21.03 -8.78 0.22
CA ILE A 358 22.11 -8.85 1.20
C ILE A 358 21.65 -9.57 2.48
N THR A 359 20.43 -9.32 2.94
CA THR A 359 19.86 -9.99 4.11
C THR A 359 19.73 -11.48 3.90
N MET A 360 19.25 -11.90 2.72
CA MET A 360 19.18 -13.31 2.34
C MET A 360 20.55 -13.96 2.38
N ALA A 361 21.56 -13.32 1.79
CA ALA A 361 22.94 -13.84 1.79
C ALA A 361 23.47 -14.05 3.23
N LEU A 362 23.28 -13.06 4.11
CA LEU A 362 23.76 -13.12 5.50
C LEU A 362 22.95 -14.08 6.39
N ALA A 363 21.71 -14.40 5.99
CA ALA A 363 20.88 -15.41 6.63
C ALA A 363 21.10 -16.81 6.04
N GLY A 364 21.88 -16.94 4.95
CA GLY A 364 22.14 -18.22 4.28
C GLY A 364 21.02 -18.69 3.35
N CYS A 365 20.22 -17.76 2.82
CA CYS A 365 19.17 -18.01 1.84
C CYS A 365 19.63 -17.55 0.45
N THR A 366 19.36 -18.34 -0.59
CA THR A 366 19.68 -17.97 -1.98
C THR A 366 18.43 -17.65 -2.80
N THR A 367 17.27 -18.15 -2.37
CA THR A 367 15.97 -17.91 -3.01
C THR A 367 14.92 -17.48 -2.00
N ILE A 368 13.85 -16.84 -2.47
CA ILE A 368 12.72 -16.47 -1.61
C ILE A 368 12.08 -17.68 -0.93
N SER A 369 12.09 -18.85 -1.58
CA SER A 369 11.57 -20.11 -1.02
C SER A 369 12.38 -20.65 0.17
N ASP A 370 13.63 -20.21 0.37
CA ASP A 370 14.44 -20.63 1.52
C ASP A 370 14.03 -19.91 2.82
N ILE A 371 13.23 -18.85 2.71
CA ILE A 371 12.86 -17.97 3.82
C ILE A 371 11.65 -18.56 4.53
N GLY A 372 11.86 -19.10 5.72
CA GLY A 372 10.82 -19.57 6.64
C GLY A 372 11.22 -19.33 8.09
N PRO A 373 10.43 -19.76 9.09
CA PRO A 373 10.65 -19.42 10.49
C PRO A 373 12.06 -19.71 11.02
N GLN A 374 12.76 -20.71 10.45
CA GLN A 374 14.13 -21.11 10.79
C GLN A 374 15.20 -20.01 10.64
N VAL A 375 14.89 -18.95 9.90
CA VAL A 375 15.78 -17.79 9.67
C VAL A 375 15.65 -16.72 10.77
N LEU A 376 14.76 -16.92 11.74
CA LEU A 376 14.57 -16.02 12.88
C LEU A 376 15.38 -16.50 14.09
N ALA A 377 15.89 -15.57 14.90
CA ALA A 377 16.81 -15.87 15.99
C ALA A 377 16.15 -16.69 17.13
N ASP A 378 14.86 -16.51 17.35
CA ASP A 378 14.09 -17.18 18.41
C ASP A 378 13.41 -18.48 17.94
N TYR A 379 13.68 -18.92 16.71
CA TYR A 379 13.15 -20.16 16.19
C TYR A 379 13.54 -21.35 17.08
N GLY A 380 12.54 -22.13 17.52
CA GLY A 380 12.72 -23.30 18.39
C GLY A 380 12.87 -23.01 19.89
N ARG A 381 12.91 -21.73 20.32
CA ARG A 381 13.01 -21.38 21.75
C ARG A 381 11.70 -21.51 22.53
N ASN A 382 10.56 -21.47 21.86
CA ASN A 382 9.23 -21.64 22.49
C ASN A 382 8.76 -23.11 22.52
N SER A 383 9.63 -24.05 22.13
CA SER A 383 9.35 -25.49 22.03
C SER A 383 10.07 -26.32 23.10
N ALA A 384 10.78 -25.67 24.04
CA ALA A 384 11.61 -26.29 25.05
C ALA A 384 11.14 -25.95 26.48
#